data_AF-A0A9D8AFK1-F1
#
_entry.id   AF-A0A9D8AFK1-F1
#
_cell.length_a   1.000
_cell.length_b   1.000
_cell.length_c   1.000
_cell.angle_alpha   90.00
_cell.angle_beta   90.00
_cell.angle_gamma   90.00
#
_symmetry.space_group_name_H-M   'P 1'
#
loop_
_entity.id
_entity.type
_entity.pdbx_description
1 polymer ?
#
loop_
_entity_poly.entity_id
_entity_poly.type
_entity_poly.pdbx_seq_one_letter_code
_entity_poly.pdbx_strand_id
1 'polypeptide(L)'
;MNISQAKIKYIVFIIIVLAVGFFMLPKESFSRSDSADVIAVRVIPNPNNYSVSTWYKLQGFSGNPTRLEVDGYQALKDGNTVYVNGANILGKCEASSATICSGNSDCPGADICKLDTSTKMYTNIYVLAQNVEADQTTSQIFDQMVKHFKLNDNKDLVSYVGSCTQSKPKDCTDTGKECVGKEYCKNKECVVDCAYDSECSVDSFCTSKKAEITRDTKRLGDLTDINIALERYRQANGHYPILSSGTYVPNMTLSTWPSWQQTFAKELGLDSLPIDPINKLGKCDDSYEGYNKEKPADPKTCWDDVNKVFADNSPNDPKPELTADSYAYVYVTDPEGLRFGIR
;
A
#
# COMPACT_ATOMS: atom_id res chain seq x y z
N MET A 1 -94.41 12.26 -23.67
CA MET A 1 -94.81 11.06 -24.45
C MET A 1 -94.42 9.85 -23.63
N ASN A 2 -95.41 9.12 -23.12
CA ASN A 2 -95.26 7.97 -22.21
C ASN A 2 -95.18 6.65 -22.99
N ILE A 3 -94.89 5.58 -22.22
CA ILE A 3 -95.27 4.15 -22.37
C ILE A 3 -94.20 3.29 -23.05
N SER A 4 -93.80 2.07 -22.63
CA SER A 4 -93.95 1.22 -21.42
C SER A 4 -93.50 -0.22 -21.79
N GLN A 5 -93.37 -1.10 -20.78
CA GLN A 5 -93.45 -2.59 -20.83
C GLN A 5 -92.16 -3.34 -21.27
N ALA A 6 -91.76 -4.51 -20.74
CA ALA A 6 -92.26 -5.37 -19.67
C ALA A 6 -91.45 -6.70 -19.54
N LYS A 7 -91.47 -7.26 -18.31
CA LYS A 7 -91.54 -8.71 -17.91
C LYS A 7 -90.29 -9.61 -18.08
N ILE A 8 -89.69 -10.18 -17.03
CA ILE A 8 -90.13 -11.27 -16.10
C ILE A 8 -90.16 -12.67 -16.75
N LYS A 9 -89.27 -13.59 -16.30
CA LYS A 9 -89.49 -15.02 -15.94
C LYS A 9 -88.17 -15.70 -15.48
N TYR A 10 -88.01 -16.08 -14.19
CA TYR A 10 -88.29 -17.40 -13.56
C TYR A 10 -87.22 -18.47 -13.92
N ILE A 11 -86.36 -19.02 -13.03
CA ILE A 11 -86.60 -20.10 -12.01
C ILE A 11 -85.20 -20.41 -11.37
N VAL A 12 -84.94 -20.16 -10.07
CA VAL A 12 -84.96 -21.10 -8.91
C VAL A 12 -84.53 -22.54 -9.21
N PHE A 13 -83.38 -23.01 -8.72
CA PHE A 13 -83.25 -24.37 -8.12
C PHE A 13 -81.94 -24.52 -7.30
N ILE A 14 -82.12 -24.60 -5.97
CA ILE A 14 -81.51 -25.57 -5.02
C ILE A 14 -79.97 -25.49 -4.76
N ILE A 15 -79.45 -25.08 -3.58
CA ILE A 15 -79.54 -25.59 -2.19
C ILE A 15 -78.80 -26.93 -1.96
N ILE A 16 -77.74 -26.87 -1.11
CA ILE A 16 -77.18 -27.95 -0.24
C ILE A 16 -76.41 -29.06 -1.00
N VAL A 17 -75.14 -29.41 -0.69
CA VAL A 17 -74.58 -30.11 0.49
C VAL A 17 -73.05 -29.85 0.46
N LEU A 18 -72.44 -29.25 1.47
CA LEU A 18 -71.63 -29.89 2.54
C LEU A 18 -70.61 -30.98 2.09
N ALA A 19 -69.45 -30.91 2.73
CA ALA A 19 -68.48 -31.98 3.01
C ALA A 19 -67.15 -31.96 2.23
N VAL A 20 -66.14 -31.45 2.96
CA VAL A 20 -64.81 -32.06 3.19
C VAL A 20 -63.96 -32.38 1.97
N GLY A 21 -62.93 -31.54 1.79
CA GLY A 21 -61.77 -31.85 0.96
C GLY A 21 -60.63 -30.89 1.32
N PHE A 22 -60.03 -31.09 2.49
CA PHE A 22 -58.76 -30.50 2.87
C PHE A 22 -57.68 -31.02 1.92
N PHE A 23 -57.48 -30.36 0.80
CA PHE A 23 -56.27 -30.51 -0.03
C PHE A 23 -55.50 -29.20 0.02
N MET A 24 -54.46 -29.22 0.86
CA MET A 24 -53.27 -28.40 0.70
C MET A 24 -52.88 -28.40 -0.78
N LEU A 25 -52.95 -27.23 -1.42
CA LEU A 25 -51.98 -26.88 -2.42
C LEU A 25 -51.14 -25.77 -1.80
N PRO A 26 -49.84 -26.00 -1.52
CA PRO A 26 -48.98 -24.88 -1.23
C PRO A 26 -49.07 -23.94 -2.43
N LYS A 27 -49.38 -22.67 -2.19
CA LYS A 27 -48.95 -21.64 -3.12
C LYS A 27 -47.43 -21.70 -3.08
N GLU A 28 -46.84 -22.45 -4.01
CA GLU A 28 -45.45 -22.23 -4.37
C GLU A 28 -45.39 -20.80 -4.91
N SER A 29 -44.99 -19.89 -4.03
CA SER A 29 -44.37 -18.65 -4.43
C SER A 29 -43.01 -19.01 -5.04
N PHE A 30 -43.02 -19.42 -6.30
CA PHE A 30 -41.84 -19.37 -7.13
C PHE A 30 -41.61 -17.91 -7.51
N SER A 31 -40.82 -17.24 -6.69
CA SER A 31 -40.05 -16.08 -7.13
C SER A 31 -38.73 -16.09 -6.35
N ARG A 32 -37.92 -17.12 -6.60
CA ARG A 32 -36.48 -16.95 -6.48
C ARG A 32 -36.08 -16.11 -7.69
N SER A 33 -35.80 -14.84 -7.46
CA SER A 33 -34.95 -14.11 -8.40
C SER A 33 -33.59 -14.80 -8.26
N ASP A 34 -33.29 -15.74 -9.14
CA ASP A 34 -31.92 -16.24 -9.31
C ASP A 34 -31.12 -15.10 -9.96
N SER A 35 -30.85 -14.03 -9.21
CA SER A 35 -29.62 -13.29 -9.48
C SER A 35 -28.51 -14.22 -9.07
N ALA A 36 -27.83 -14.81 -10.04
CA ALA A 36 -26.60 -15.52 -9.77
C ALA A 36 -25.64 -14.52 -9.10
N ASP A 37 -25.28 -14.79 -7.85
CA ASP A 37 -24.30 -13.99 -7.15
C ASP A 37 -22.91 -14.21 -7.77
N VAL A 38 -22.18 -13.12 -7.97
CA VAL A 38 -20.90 -13.12 -8.67
C VAL A 38 -19.86 -12.38 -7.84
N ILE A 39 -18.73 -13.04 -7.66
CA ILE A 39 -17.48 -12.42 -7.21
C ILE A 39 -16.52 -12.39 -8.40
N ALA A 40 -15.97 -11.22 -8.69
CA ALA A 40 -15.02 -10.99 -9.78
C ALA A 40 -13.67 -10.55 -9.22
N VAL A 41 -12.60 -11.06 -9.83
CA VAL A 41 -11.23 -10.62 -9.60
C VAL A 41 -10.64 -10.21 -10.94
N ARG A 42 -10.11 -8.99 -11.02
CA ARG A 42 -9.43 -8.48 -12.20
C ARG A 42 -8.07 -7.90 -11.81
N VAL A 43 -7.05 -8.17 -12.61
CA VAL A 43 -5.72 -7.57 -12.45
C VAL A 43 -5.50 -6.57 -13.58
N ILE A 44 -5.12 -5.35 -13.25
CA ILE A 44 -4.89 -4.26 -14.19
C ILE A 44 -3.44 -3.78 -14.04
N PRO A 45 -2.63 -3.76 -15.11
CA PRO A 45 -1.27 -3.21 -15.04
C PRO A 45 -1.27 -1.76 -14.59
N ASN A 46 -0.30 -1.41 -13.74
CA ASN A 46 -0.09 -0.04 -13.26
C ASN A 46 1.32 0.44 -13.68
N PRO A 47 1.62 0.56 -14.99
CA PRO A 47 2.99 0.80 -15.46
C PRO A 47 3.59 2.14 -14.99
N ASN A 48 2.74 3.10 -14.63
CA ASN A 48 3.16 4.40 -14.10
C ASN A 48 3.28 4.40 -12.57
N ASN A 49 3.07 3.26 -11.92
CA ASN A 49 3.14 3.08 -10.47
C ASN A 49 2.27 4.06 -9.68
N TYR A 50 1.09 4.43 -10.18
CA TYR A 50 0.18 5.30 -9.44
C TYR A 50 -0.15 4.70 -8.06
N SER A 51 -0.23 5.53 -7.03
CA SER A 51 -0.86 5.10 -5.79
C SER A 51 -2.31 4.67 -6.08
N VAL A 52 -2.89 3.79 -5.24
CA VAL A 52 -4.27 3.34 -5.43
C VAL A 52 -5.26 4.51 -5.47
N SER A 53 -4.97 5.58 -4.71
CA SER A 53 -5.80 6.78 -4.67
C SER A 53 -5.72 7.60 -5.95
N THR A 54 -4.51 7.78 -6.49
CA THR A 54 -4.32 8.46 -7.76
C THR A 54 -4.91 7.66 -8.91
N TRP A 55 -4.68 6.34 -8.95
CA TRP A 55 -5.26 5.47 -9.96
C TRP A 55 -6.80 5.54 -9.95
N TYR A 56 -7.43 5.44 -8.78
CA TYR A 56 -8.89 5.50 -8.63
C TYR A 56 -9.45 6.84 -9.15
N LYS A 57 -8.82 7.97 -8.79
CA LYS A 57 -9.22 9.29 -9.28
C LYS A 57 -9.07 9.41 -10.80
N LEU A 58 -8.00 8.86 -11.38
CA LEU A 58 -7.75 8.87 -12.82
C LEU A 58 -8.77 8.03 -13.62
N GLN A 59 -9.43 7.06 -12.98
CA GLN A 59 -10.55 6.35 -13.63
C GLN A 59 -11.81 7.22 -13.77
N GLY A 60 -11.86 8.39 -13.14
CA GLY A 60 -13.03 9.26 -13.14
C GLY A 60 -14.16 8.77 -12.23
N PHE A 61 -13.86 7.87 -11.29
CA PHE A 61 -14.84 7.40 -10.31
C PHE A 61 -15.20 8.52 -9.33
N SER A 62 -16.50 8.63 -9.02
CA SER A 62 -17.07 9.68 -8.18
C SER A 62 -17.47 9.19 -6.78
N GLY A 63 -17.06 7.97 -6.41
CA GLY A 63 -17.34 7.41 -5.10
C GLY A 63 -16.51 8.04 -4.00
N ASN A 64 -16.75 7.61 -2.76
CA ASN A 64 -16.04 8.07 -1.56
C ASN A 64 -15.35 6.88 -0.90
N PRO A 65 -14.25 6.36 -1.50
CA PRO A 65 -13.62 5.15 -1.03
C PRO A 65 -13.04 5.31 0.38
N THR A 66 -13.10 4.23 1.16
CA THR A 66 -12.40 4.12 2.44
C THR A 66 -11.04 3.45 2.25
N ARG A 67 -10.02 3.92 2.97
CA ARG A 67 -8.69 3.31 2.95
C ARG A 67 -8.67 2.05 3.82
N LEU A 68 -8.01 1.01 3.33
CA LEU A 68 -7.72 -0.22 4.05
C LEU A 68 -6.39 -0.81 3.58
N GLU A 69 -5.96 -1.89 4.21
CA GLU A 69 -4.82 -2.68 3.76
C GLU A 69 -5.27 -4.10 3.42
N VAL A 70 -4.74 -4.64 2.33
CA VAL A 70 -4.92 -6.04 1.94
C VAL A 70 -3.53 -6.65 1.84
N ASP A 71 -3.22 -7.53 2.79
CA ASP A 71 -1.94 -8.25 2.81
C ASP A 71 -0.70 -7.35 2.81
N GLY A 72 -0.77 -6.24 3.56
CA GLY A 72 0.27 -5.21 3.68
C GLY A 72 0.27 -4.17 2.54
N TYR A 73 -0.55 -4.35 1.50
CA TYR A 73 -0.67 -3.40 0.41
C TYR A 73 -1.76 -2.36 0.65
N GLN A 74 -1.49 -1.13 0.24
CA GLN A 74 -2.48 -0.06 0.28
C GLN A 74 -3.67 -0.37 -0.65
N ALA A 75 -4.86 -0.21 -0.11
CA ALA A 75 -6.10 -0.49 -0.82
C ALA A 75 -7.17 0.58 -0.57
N LEU A 76 -8.18 0.58 -1.43
CA LEU A 76 -9.40 1.36 -1.30
C LEU A 76 -10.62 0.43 -1.38
N LYS A 77 -11.63 0.65 -0.54
CA LYS A 77 -12.94 0.00 -0.64
C LYS A 77 -13.99 1.04 -0.97
N ASP A 78 -14.68 0.86 -2.08
CA ASP A 78 -15.83 1.66 -2.49
C ASP A 78 -17.02 0.75 -2.76
N GLY A 79 -18.01 0.81 -1.86
CA GLY A 79 -19.16 -0.09 -1.87
C GLY A 79 -18.77 -1.58 -1.89
N ASN A 80 -19.09 -2.22 -2.99
CA ASN A 80 -18.89 -3.65 -3.28
C ASN A 80 -17.56 -3.98 -3.95
N THR A 81 -16.65 -3.01 -4.09
CA THR A 81 -15.37 -3.18 -4.78
C THR A 81 -14.19 -2.79 -3.90
N VAL A 82 -13.15 -3.61 -3.90
CA VAL A 82 -11.85 -3.36 -3.26
C VAL A 82 -10.78 -3.27 -4.34
N TYR A 83 -10.01 -2.18 -4.32
CA TYR A 83 -8.90 -1.90 -5.22
C TYR A 83 -7.61 -2.02 -4.42
N VAL A 84 -6.70 -2.91 -4.79
CA VAL A 84 -5.42 -3.12 -4.09
C VAL A 84 -4.27 -2.76 -5.02
N ASN A 85 -3.39 -1.85 -4.62
CA ASN A 85 -2.14 -1.58 -5.34
C ASN A 85 -1.09 -2.59 -4.90
N GLY A 86 -1.03 -3.73 -5.60
CA GLY A 86 -0.16 -4.85 -5.30
C GLY A 86 0.99 -4.96 -6.28
N ALA A 87 2.12 -5.54 -5.84
CA ALA A 87 3.24 -5.82 -6.72
C ALA A 87 3.31 -7.29 -7.13
N ASN A 88 3.75 -7.52 -8.36
CA ASN A 88 4.21 -8.80 -8.86
C ASN A 88 5.73 -8.75 -9.06
N ILE A 89 6.44 -9.80 -8.67
CA ILE A 89 7.90 -9.83 -8.68
C ILE A 89 8.37 -11.09 -9.37
N LEU A 90 9.34 -10.93 -10.25
CA LEU A 90 10.00 -12.00 -10.95
C LEU A 90 11.48 -12.00 -10.62
N GLY A 91 11.99 -13.15 -10.20
CA GLY A 91 13.40 -13.39 -9.98
C GLY A 91 14.09 -13.92 -11.22
N LYS A 92 15.30 -14.44 -11.01
CA LYS A 92 16.09 -15.15 -12.01
C LYS A 92 16.63 -16.45 -11.45
N CYS A 93 16.80 -17.42 -12.33
CA CYS A 93 17.44 -18.66 -11.99
C CYS A 93 18.94 -18.42 -11.76
N GLU A 94 19.46 -18.86 -10.61
CA GLU A 94 20.81 -18.53 -10.14
C GLU A 94 21.90 -19.02 -11.11
N ALA A 95 21.82 -20.29 -11.53
CA ALA A 95 22.78 -20.86 -12.48
C ALA A 95 22.51 -20.39 -13.93
N SER A 96 21.25 -20.06 -14.23
CA SER A 96 20.79 -19.64 -15.55
C SER A 96 20.26 -18.20 -15.52
N SER A 97 21.13 -17.22 -15.20
CA SER A 97 20.75 -15.81 -14.92
C SER A 97 20.02 -15.06 -16.05
N ALA A 98 19.90 -15.65 -17.25
CA ALA A 98 19.04 -15.15 -18.33
C ALA A 98 17.57 -15.58 -18.19
N THR A 99 17.29 -16.64 -17.45
CA THR A 99 15.95 -17.19 -17.24
C THR A 99 15.24 -16.45 -16.12
N ILE A 100 14.13 -15.80 -16.47
CA ILE A 100 13.21 -15.15 -15.51
C ILE A 100 12.33 -16.23 -14.90
N CYS A 101 12.13 -16.18 -13.58
CA CYS A 101 11.35 -17.16 -12.84
C CYS A 101 10.40 -16.50 -11.84
N SER A 102 9.27 -17.16 -11.59
CA SER A 102 8.35 -16.83 -10.51
C SER A 102 8.56 -17.74 -9.30
N GLY A 103 9.16 -18.93 -9.50
CA GLY A 103 9.57 -19.89 -8.47
C GLY A 103 10.53 -20.94 -9.02
N ASN A 104 10.98 -21.87 -8.18
CA ASN A 104 12.01 -22.86 -8.55
C ASN A 104 11.58 -23.77 -9.71
N SER A 105 10.27 -24.02 -9.87
CA SER A 105 9.73 -24.83 -10.97
C SER A 105 9.97 -24.25 -12.36
N ASP A 106 10.25 -22.95 -12.45
CA ASP A 106 10.53 -22.27 -13.72
C ASP A 106 12.01 -22.38 -14.12
N CYS A 107 12.85 -22.90 -13.21
CA CYS A 107 14.28 -23.01 -13.40
C CYS A 107 14.70 -24.40 -13.89
N PRO A 108 15.69 -24.49 -14.79
CA PRO A 108 16.11 -25.77 -15.36
C PRO A 108 16.85 -26.64 -14.33
N GLY A 109 16.47 -27.91 -14.23
CA GLY A 109 17.14 -28.87 -13.35
C GLY A 109 16.90 -28.58 -11.87
N ALA A 110 17.98 -28.51 -11.09
CA ALA A 110 17.95 -28.21 -9.65
C ALA A 110 18.31 -26.74 -9.35
N ASP A 111 18.15 -25.85 -10.34
CA ASP A 111 18.46 -24.43 -10.23
C ASP A 111 17.41 -23.70 -9.37
N ILE A 112 17.82 -22.62 -8.72
CA ILE A 112 17.02 -21.91 -7.70
C ILE A 112 16.63 -20.54 -8.23
N CYS A 113 15.36 -20.18 -8.06
CA CYS A 113 14.87 -18.85 -8.37
C CYS A 113 15.23 -17.88 -7.25
N LYS A 114 15.98 -16.81 -7.57
CA LYS A 114 16.41 -15.80 -6.60
C LYS A 114 16.07 -14.38 -7.05
N LEU A 115 15.91 -13.51 -6.08
CA LEU A 115 15.85 -12.07 -6.29
C LEU A 115 17.28 -11.52 -6.27
N ASP A 116 17.67 -10.80 -7.33
CA ASP A 116 18.93 -10.08 -7.44
C ASP A 116 18.68 -8.60 -7.85
N THR A 117 19.76 -7.84 -8.13
CA THR A 117 19.67 -6.43 -8.55
C THR A 117 19.01 -6.21 -9.91
N SER A 118 18.77 -7.27 -10.69
CA SER A 118 18.08 -7.24 -11.97
C SER A 118 16.64 -7.77 -11.90
N THR A 119 16.18 -8.12 -10.69
CA THR A 119 14.78 -8.42 -10.37
C THR A 119 13.85 -7.36 -10.95
N LYS A 120 12.78 -7.80 -11.59
CA LYS A 120 11.74 -6.89 -12.09
C LYS A 120 10.54 -6.91 -11.17
N MET A 121 10.13 -5.73 -10.74
CA MET A 121 8.92 -5.49 -9.98
C MET A 121 7.91 -4.77 -10.87
N TYR A 122 6.68 -5.26 -10.89
CA TYR A 122 5.56 -4.68 -11.62
C TYR A 122 4.46 -4.35 -10.63
N THR A 123 3.98 -3.12 -10.64
CA THR A 123 2.79 -2.74 -9.86
C THR A 123 1.53 -2.99 -10.67
N ASN A 124 0.46 -3.42 -9.98
CA ASN A 124 -0.84 -3.73 -10.55
C ASN A 124 -1.95 -3.28 -9.61
N ILE A 125 -3.11 -2.95 -10.17
CA ILE A 125 -4.35 -2.76 -9.42
C ILE A 125 -5.16 -4.04 -9.49
N TYR A 126 -5.32 -4.70 -8.35
CA TYR A 126 -6.23 -5.83 -8.19
C TYR A 126 -7.61 -5.29 -7.82
N VAL A 127 -8.59 -5.58 -8.64
CA VAL A 127 -9.98 -5.18 -8.46
C VAL A 127 -10.76 -6.41 -8.03
N LEU A 128 -11.18 -6.44 -6.77
CA LEU A 128 -12.02 -7.48 -6.18
C LEU A 128 -13.43 -6.90 -6.05
N ALA A 129 -14.41 -7.46 -6.74
CA ALA A 129 -15.78 -6.94 -6.73
C ALA A 129 -16.81 -8.04 -6.50
N GLN A 130 -17.94 -7.69 -5.92
CA GLN A 130 -19.16 -8.51 -5.91
C GLN A 130 -20.33 -7.76 -6.53
N ASN A 131 -21.41 -8.42 -6.96
CA ASN A 131 -22.60 -7.73 -7.49
C ASN A 131 -23.26 -6.79 -6.45
N VAL A 132 -23.80 -5.67 -6.92
CA VAL A 132 -24.67 -4.78 -6.11
C VAL A 132 -25.92 -5.61 -5.80
N GLU A 133 -26.25 -5.82 -4.52
CA GLU A 133 -27.31 -6.75 -4.04
C GLU A 133 -26.92 -8.23 -3.96
N ALA A 134 -25.63 -8.56 -3.90
CA ALA A 134 -25.19 -9.90 -3.49
C ALA A 134 -25.86 -10.33 -2.18
N ASP A 135 -26.25 -11.60 -2.07
CA ASP A 135 -26.87 -12.12 -0.86
C ASP A 135 -25.91 -12.01 0.34
N GLN A 136 -26.45 -12.15 1.55
CA GLN A 136 -25.65 -11.99 2.77
C GLN A 136 -24.53 -13.03 2.87
N THR A 137 -24.74 -14.24 2.33
CA THR A 137 -23.75 -15.32 2.33
C THR A 137 -22.61 -14.98 1.38
N THR A 138 -22.90 -14.52 0.18
CA THR A 138 -21.92 -14.05 -0.81
C THR A 138 -21.13 -12.89 -0.27
N SER A 139 -21.78 -11.91 0.37
CA SER A 139 -21.10 -10.79 1.01
C SER A 139 -20.13 -11.25 2.10
N GLN A 140 -20.50 -12.24 2.91
CA GLN A 140 -19.59 -12.84 3.90
C GLN A 140 -18.43 -13.59 3.23
N ILE A 141 -18.68 -14.32 2.15
CA ILE A 141 -17.62 -15.00 1.37
C ILE A 141 -16.67 -13.98 0.77
N PHE A 142 -17.17 -12.88 0.20
CA PHE A 142 -16.35 -11.80 -0.34
C PHE A 142 -15.47 -11.17 0.74
N ASP A 143 -16.03 -10.85 1.91
CA ASP A 143 -15.26 -10.28 3.01
C ASP A 143 -14.18 -11.27 3.51
N GLN A 144 -14.48 -12.58 3.58
CA GLN A 144 -13.46 -13.61 3.87
C GLN A 144 -12.39 -13.68 2.78
N MET A 145 -12.80 -13.63 1.51
CA MET A 145 -11.88 -13.65 0.37
C MET A 145 -10.92 -12.45 0.45
N VAL A 146 -11.43 -11.23 0.65
CA VAL A 146 -10.59 -10.02 0.79
C VAL A 146 -9.66 -10.14 1.99
N LYS A 147 -10.15 -10.63 3.14
CA LYS A 147 -9.35 -10.84 4.35
C LYS A 147 -8.20 -11.83 4.14
N HIS A 148 -8.41 -12.83 3.30
CA HIS A 148 -7.45 -13.90 3.02
C HIS A 148 -6.76 -13.75 1.66
N PHE A 149 -6.91 -12.61 0.99
CA PHE A 149 -6.32 -12.37 -0.32
C PHE A 149 -4.81 -12.13 -0.17
N LYS A 150 -4.02 -13.17 -0.41
CA LYS A 150 -2.55 -13.15 -0.29
C LYS A 150 -1.87 -12.84 -1.62
N LEU A 151 -0.92 -11.91 -1.57
CA LEU A 151 -0.07 -11.54 -2.70
C LEU A 151 1.39 -11.85 -2.37
N ASN A 152 2.15 -12.27 -3.38
CA ASN A 152 3.56 -12.67 -3.26
C ASN A 152 3.79 -13.87 -2.31
N ASP A 153 2.85 -14.82 -2.29
CA ASP A 153 2.89 -16.04 -1.45
C ASP A 153 3.75 -17.16 -2.01
N ASN A 154 4.62 -16.84 -2.97
CA ASN A 154 5.61 -17.80 -3.43
C ASN A 154 6.78 -17.89 -2.44
N LYS A 155 6.73 -18.89 -1.56
CA LYS A 155 7.75 -19.14 -0.53
C LYS A 155 9.13 -19.42 -1.07
N ASP A 156 9.23 -19.90 -2.33
CA ASP A 156 10.53 -20.15 -2.96
C ASP A 156 11.26 -18.84 -3.31
N LEU A 157 10.49 -17.76 -3.53
CA LEU A 157 11.01 -16.48 -4.02
C LEU A 157 10.93 -15.34 -2.99
N VAL A 158 9.87 -15.33 -2.19
CA VAL A 158 9.58 -14.27 -1.23
C VAL A 158 9.54 -14.87 0.16
N SER A 159 10.59 -14.58 0.94
CA SER A 159 10.63 -14.98 2.35
C SER A 159 9.63 -14.16 3.16
N TYR A 160 8.73 -14.88 3.83
CA TYR A 160 7.81 -14.33 4.84
C TYR A 160 8.46 -14.14 6.20
N VAL A 161 9.63 -14.73 6.42
CA VAL A 161 10.29 -14.71 7.71
C VAL A 161 11.37 -13.63 7.67
N GLY A 162 11.07 -12.51 8.32
CA GLY A 162 12.04 -11.50 8.71
C GLY A 162 12.09 -11.36 10.21
N SER A 163 12.85 -10.38 10.67
CA SER A 163 12.91 -9.98 12.08
C SER A 163 12.71 -8.47 12.20
N CYS A 164 12.02 -8.04 13.26
CA CYS A 164 11.84 -6.64 13.56
C CYS A 164 13.18 -5.99 13.89
N THR A 165 13.47 -4.84 13.27
CA THR A 165 14.71 -4.10 13.54
C THR A 165 14.71 -3.53 14.96
N GLN A 166 15.83 -3.65 15.67
CA GLN A 166 15.96 -3.10 17.02
C GLN A 166 17.11 -2.09 17.06
N SER A 167 16.85 -0.90 17.59
CA SER A 167 17.88 0.15 17.69
C SER A 167 18.99 -0.23 18.68
N LYS A 168 18.67 -1.07 19.68
CA LYS A 168 19.61 -1.70 20.62
C LYS A 168 19.05 -3.08 20.98
N PRO A 169 19.48 -4.15 20.30
CA PRO A 169 19.02 -5.48 20.63
C PRO A 169 19.41 -5.86 22.05
N LYS A 170 18.50 -6.56 22.75
CA LYS A 170 18.79 -7.07 24.09
C LYS A 170 19.58 -8.36 23.97
N ASP A 171 20.74 -8.40 24.59
CA ASP A 171 21.54 -9.63 24.64
C ASP A 171 20.79 -10.74 25.38
N CYS A 172 20.95 -11.96 24.89
CA CYS A 172 20.41 -13.17 25.50
C CYS A 172 21.40 -14.31 25.51
N THR A 173 21.21 -15.22 26.46
CA THR A 173 21.91 -16.51 26.49
C THR A 173 21.15 -17.54 25.68
N ASP A 174 21.77 -18.68 25.37
CA ASP A 174 21.10 -19.79 24.64
C ASP A 174 19.81 -20.27 25.33
N THR A 175 19.58 -19.92 26.59
CA THR A 175 18.34 -20.22 27.32
C THR A 175 17.19 -19.27 27.02
N GLY A 176 17.45 -18.11 26.41
CA GLY A 176 16.47 -17.11 25.99
C GLY A 176 15.61 -16.50 27.09
N LYS A 177 15.96 -16.71 28.37
CA LYS A 177 15.18 -16.23 29.53
C LYS A 177 15.15 -14.71 29.64
N GLU A 178 16.10 -14.04 29.01
CA GLU A 178 16.19 -12.58 28.96
C GLU A 178 15.17 -11.98 28.00
N CYS A 179 14.70 -12.74 27.02
CA CYS A 179 13.74 -12.28 26.02
C CYS A 179 12.32 -12.25 26.60
N VAL A 180 11.56 -11.22 26.25
CA VAL A 180 10.22 -10.98 26.82
C VAL A 180 9.12 -11.06 25.76
N GLY A 181 7.93 -11.50 26.18
CA GLY A 181 6.77 -11.53 25.29
C GLY A 181 6.95 -12.52 24.12
N LYS A 182 6.97 -11.99 22.90
CA LYS A 182 7.11 -12.77 21.65
C LYS A 182 8.57 -12.93 21.21
N GLU A 183 9.52 -12.38 21.96
CA GLU A 183 10.94 -12.44 21.61
C GLU A 183 11.52 -13.84 21.85
N TYR A 184 12.51 -14.22 21.06
CA TYR A 184 13.32 -15.42 21.28
C TYR A 184 14.79 -15.14 21.01
N CYS A 185 15.68 -15.95 21.58
CA CYS A 185 17.12 -15.75 21.42
C CYS A 185 17.60 -16.30 20.08
N LYS A 186 18.19 -15.44 19.25
CA LYS A 186 18.82 -15.78 17.98
C LYS A 186 20.14 -15.06 17.89
N ASN A 187 21.23 -15.78 17.65
CA ASN A 187 22.58 -15.20 17.58
C ASN A 187 22.95 -14.34 18.81
N LYS A 188 22.49 -14.75 20.01
CA LYS A 188 22.68 -14.02 21.28
C LYS A 188 21.94 -12.69 21.39
N GLU A 189 20.97 -12.43 20.51
CA GLU A 189 20.09 -11.26 20.57
C GLU A 189 18.62 -11.69 20.66
N CYS A 190 17.83 -10.96 21.43
CA CYS A 190 16.39 -11.14 21.48
C CYS A 190 15.74 -10.55 20.24
N VAL A 191 15.12 -11.40 19.42
CA VAL A 191 14.49 -11.01 18.16
C VAL A 191 13.00 -11.33 18.15
N VAL A 192 12.24 -10.56 17.37
CA VAL A 192 10.82 -10.84 17.08
C VAL A 192 10.71 -11.15 15.59
N ASP A 193 10.18 -12.33 15.26
CA ASP A 193 9.88 -12.65 13.86
C ASP A 193 8.68 -11.85 13.37
N CYS A 194 8.73 -11.47 12.11
CA CYS A 194 7.70 -10.69 11.46
C CYS A 194 7.61 -11.02 9.97
N ALA A 195 6.42 -10.82 9.42
CA ALA A 195 6.14 -10.74 8.00
C ALA A 195 5.76 -9.31 7.58
N TYR A 196 5.19 -8.50 8.47
CA TYR A 196 4.72 -7.13 8.19
C TYR A 196 5.25 -6.13 9.23
N ASP A 197 5.33 -4.86 8.85
CA ASP A 197 5.76 -3.78 9.76
C ASP A 197 4.81 -3.60 10.95
N SER A 198 3.52 -3.88 10.77
CA SER A 198 2.50 -3.82 11.82
C SER A 198 2.73 -4.83 12.96
N GLU A 199 3.61 -5.81 12.76
CA GLU A 199 3.97 -6.80 13.79
C GLU A 199 5.15 -6.35 14.66
N CYS A 200 5.79 -5.24 14.28
CA CYS A 200 6.92 -4.64 14.99
C CYS A 200 6.49 -3.51 15.92
N SER A 201 7.36 -3.17 16.88
CA SER A 201 7.12 -2.05 17.80
C SER A 201 7.20 -0.70 17.10
N VAL A 202 6.76 0.35 17.78
CA VAL A 202 6.99 1.74 17.35
C VAL A 202 8.50 1.96 17.11
N ASP A 203 8.85 2.68 16.05
CA ASP A 203 10.22 2.95 15.58
C ASP A 203 11.03 1.71 15.13
N SER A 204 10.35 0.59 14.87
CA SER A 204 10.89 -0.64 14.28
C SER A 204 10.14 -0.97 12.99
N PHE A 205 10.79 -1.72 12.10
CA PHE A 205 10.18 -2.24 10.89
C PHE A 205 10.64 -3.67 10.62
N CYS A 206 9.87 -4.39 9.82
CA CYS A 206 10.15 -5.76 9.48
C CYS A 206 11.12 -5.86 8.32
N THR A 207 12.14 -6.72 8.48
CA THR A 207 13.14 -7.03 7.46
C THR A 207 12.72 -8.15 6.50
N SER A 208 11.49 -8.66 6.62
CA SER A 208 10.98 -9.69 5.71
C SER A 208 10.95 -9.15 4.28
N LYS A 209 11.09 -10.05 3.29
CA LYS A 209 10.97 -9.63 1.89
C LYS A 209 9.56 -9.15 1.59
N LYS A 210 8.55 -9.76 2.22
CA LYS A 210 7.16 -9.32 2.13
C LYS A 210 6.98 -7.85 2.53
N ALA A 211 7.51 -7.44 3.68
CA ALA A 211 7.41 -6.05 4.16
C ALA A 211 8.21 -5.07 3.29
N GLU A 212 9.37 -5.49 2.80
CA GLU A 212 10.18 -4.70 1.87
C GLU A 212 9.39 -4.37 0.59
N ILE A 213 8.78 -5.39 -0.03
CA ILE A 213 8.01 -5.23 -1.26
C ILE A 213 6.81 -4.31 -1.08
N THR A 214 6.07 -4.44 0.03
CA THR A 214 4.90 -3.61 0.30
C THR A 214 5.30 -2.15 0.51
N ARG A 215 6.41 -1.90 1.23
CA ARG A 215 6.99 -0.55 1.35
C ARG A 215 7.41 0.01 0.01
N ASP A 216 8.12 -0.77 -0.81
CA ASP A 216 8.60 -0.29 -2.12
C ASP A 216 7.45 -0.02 -3.10
N THR A 217 6.38 -0.80 -3.05
CA THR A 217 5.15 -0.54 -3.83
C THR A 217 4.52 0.79 -3.42
N LYS A 218 4.48 1.07 -2.11
CA LYS A 218 4.04 2.35 -1.58
C LYS A 218 4.96 3.49 -1.99
N ARG A 219 6.29 3.31 -1.90
CA ARG A 219 7.29 4.32 -2.30
C ARG A 219 7.15 4.73 -3.76
N LEU A 220 6.99 3.75 -4.66
CA LEU A 220 6.74 4.04 -6.08
C LEU A 220 5.45 4.84 -6.30
N GLY A 221 4.38 4.50 -5.55
CA GLY A 221 3.13 5.27 -5.51
C GLY A 221 3.33 6.71 -5.05
N ASP A 222 3.98 6.88 -3.91
CA ASP A 222 4.24 8.18 -3.28
C ASP A 222 5.10 9.08 -4.19
N LEU A 223 6.18 8.54 -4.77
CA LEU A 223 7.05 9.27 -5.70
C LEU A 223 6.30 9.69 -6.96
N THR A 224 5.39 8.85 -7.45
CA THR A 224 4.53 9.20 -8.59
C THR A 224 3.58 10.35 -8.23
N ASP A 225 2.96 10.30 -7.05
CA ASP A 225 2.06 11.35 -6.58
C ASP A 225 2.80 12.69 -6.37
N ILE A 226 4.02 12.66 -5.82
CA ILE A 226 4.88 13.83 -5.67
C ILE A 226 5.26 14.40 -7.05
N ASN A 227 5.66 13.55 -8.00
CA ASN A 227 6.01 13.97 -9.36
C ASN A 227 4.83 14.65 -10.07
N ILE A 228 3.61 14.12 -9.92
CA ILE A 228 2.41 14.75 -10.48
C ILE A 228 2.20 16.15 -9.90
N ALA A 229 2.40 16.32 -8.59
CA ALA A 229 2.28 17.62 -7.92
C ALA A 229 3.35 18.61 -8.41
N LEU A 230 4.59 18.15 -8.55
CA LEU A 230 5.72 18.95 -9.05
C LEU A 230 5.49 19.42 -10.49
N GLU A 231 5.04 18.53 -11.38
CA GLU A 231 4.74 18.89 -12.76
C GLU A 231 3.59 19.89 -12.85
N ARG A 232 2.54 19.74 -12.02
CA ARG A 232 1.46 20.73 -11.93
C ARG A 232 1.99 22.09 -11.48
N TYR A 233 2.82 22.11 -10.43
CA TYR A 233 3.41 23.35 -9.93
C TYR A 233 4.26 24.03 -11.02
N ARG A 234 5.11 23.27 -11.73
CA ARG A 234 5.93 23.81 -12.82
C ARG A 234 5.10 24.36 -13.96
N GLN A 235 4.02 23.68 -14.35
CA GLN A 235 3.11 24.19 -15.39
C GLN A 235 2.48 25.53 -15.00
N ALA A 236 2.21 25.74 -13.71
CA ALA A 236 1.61 26.99 -13.22
C ALA A 236 2.65 28.11 -13.03
N ASN A 237 3.88 27.79 -12.63
CA ASN A 237 4.87 28.79 -12.19
C ASN A 237 6.08 28.95 -13.13
N GLY A 238 6.27 28.04 -14.08
CA GLY A 238 7.42 28.03 -15.01
C GLY A 238 8.72 27.42 -14.43
N HIS A 239 8.72 27.06 -13.15
CA HIS A 239 9.85 26.43 -12.44
C HIS A 239 9.33 25.48 -11.35
N TYR A 240 10.18 24.59 -10.82
CA TYR A 240 9.90 23.78 -9.63
C TYR A 240 10.11 24.58 -8.33
N PRO A 241 9.54 24.16 -7.18
CA PRO A 241 9.73 24.84 -5.89
C PRO A 241 11.21 25.03 -5.56
N ILE A 242 11.65 26.28 -5.43
CA ILE A 242 13.08 26.59 -5.32
C ILE A 242 13.61 26.30 -3.91
N LEU A 243 12.81 26.51 -2.87
CA LEU A 243 13.20 26.31 -1.47
C LEU A 243 14.51 27.05 -1.09
N SER A 244 14.66 28.31 -1.50
CA SER A 244 15.85 29.12 -1.19
C SER A 244 16.04 29.42 0.30
N SER A 245 14.98 29.26 1.09
CA SER A 245 14.97 29.42 2.55
C SER A 245 13.84 28.58 3.17
N GLY A 246 13.83 28.47 4.51
CA GLY A 246 12.81 27.68 5.24
C GLY A 246 13.09 26.18 5.27
N THR A 247 14.32 25.77 4.92
CA THR A 247 14.88 24.43 4.99
C THR A 247 16.25 24.49 5.70
N TYR A 248 16.80 23.35 6.10
CA TYR A 248 18.16 23.31 6.67
C TYR A 248 19.24 23.56 5.61
N VAL A 249 19.06 22.98 4.42
CA VAL A 249 19.93 23.19 3.26
C VAL A 249 19.12 23.88 2.16
N PRO A 250 19.55 25.03 1.61
CA PRO A 250 18.87 25.68 0.49
C PRO A 250 18.64 24.71 -0.67
N ASN A 251 17.50 24.87 -1.35
CA ASN A 251 17.12 24.06 -2.51
C ASN A 251 16.90 22.57 -2.24
N MET A 252 16.78 22.18 -0.96
CA MET A 252 16.62 20.79 -0.57
C MET A 252 15.69 20.63 0.63
N THR A 253 14.94 19.52 0.65
CA THR A 253 14.22 19.08 1.84
C THR A 253 14.12 17.56 1.92
N LEU A 254 14.06 17.02 3.13
CA LEU A 254 13.90 15.60 3.42
C LEU A 254 12.55 15.33 4.08
N SER A 255 11.94 14.16 3.85
CA SER A 255 10.68 13.76 4.51
C SER A 255 10.78 13.65 6.04
N THR A 256 11.99 13.59 6.58
CA THR A 256 12.29 13.65 8.02
C THR A 256 12.36 15.07 8.57
N TRP A 257 12.47 16.09 7.70
CA TRP A 257 12.56 17.48 8.11
C TRP A 257 11.18 18.14 8.20
N PRO A 258 10.97 19.09 9.14
CA PRO A 258 9.72 19.84 9.22
C PRO A 258 9.37 20.57 7.92
N SER A 259 10.38 21.02 7.17
CA SER A 259 10.21 21.74 5.90
C SER A 259 9.50 20.94 4.82
N TRP A 260 9.52 19.60 4.89
CA TRP A 260 8.79 18.75 3.94
C TRP A 260 7.29 19.04 3.95
N GLN A 261 6.70 19.11 5.14
CA GLN A 261 5.27 19.38 5.30
C GLN A 261 4.99 20.87 5.44
N GLN A 262 5.83 21.61 6.16
CA GLN A 262 5.50 22.97 6.56
C GLN A 262 5.84 24.03 5.51
N THR A 263 6.77 23.71 4.60
CA THR A 263 7.25 24.60 3.54
C THR A 263 6.92 24.00 2.17
N PHE A 264 7.48 22.84 1.85
CA PHE A 264 7.41 22.24 0.51
C PHE A 264 6.00 21.79 0.12
N ALA A 265 5.29 21.05 0.99
CA ALA A 265 3.89 20.67 0.72
C ALA A 265 2.99 21.89 0.51
N LYS A 266 3.13 22.93 1.34
CA LYS A 266 2.35 24.17 1.22
C LYS A 266 2.68 24.95 -0.04
N GLU A 267 3.95 25.01 -0.44
CA GLU A 267 4.37 25.64 -1.69
C GLU A 267 3.76 24.91 -2.90
N LEU A 268 3.65 23.59 -2.85
CA LEU A 268 2.92 22.79 -3.84
C LEU A 268 1.38 22.94 -3.77
N GLY A 269 0.85 23.70 -2.80
CA GLY A 269 -0.59 23.87 -2.59
C GLY A 269 -1.27 22.60 -2.07
N LEU A 270 -0.55 21.78 -1.31
CA LEU A 270 -1.04 20.53 -0.73
C LEU A 270 -1.12 20.65 0.80
N ASP A 271 -2.13 20.00 1.40
CA ASP A 271 -2.26 19.91 2.86
C ASP A 271 -1.12 19.08 3.49
N SER A 272 -0.67 18.05 2.77
CA SER A 272 0.42 17.17 3.18
C SER A 272 1.01 16.43 1.99
N LEU A 273 2.31 16.13 2.06
CA LEU A 273 2.99 15.20 1.16
C LEU A 273 3.13 13.81 1.81
N PRO A 274 3.23 12.73 1.02
CA PRO A 274 3.59 11.43 1.57
C PRO A 274 5.00 11.47 2.19
N ILE A 275 5.24 10.58 3.15
CA ILE A 275 6.55 10.34 3.78
C ILE A 275 6.94 8.88 3.57
N ASP A 276 8.24 8.60 3.58
CA ASP A 276 8.75 7.23 3.48
C ASP A 276 8.11 6.36 4.59
N PRO A 277 7.76 5.08 4.33
CA PRO A 277 7.16 4.23 5.37
C PRO A 277 8.02 4.05 6.63
N ILE A 278 9.35 4.13 6.51
CA ILE A 278 10.30 4.06 7.63
C ILE A 278 10.65 5.47 8.13
N ASN A 279 10.77 6.46 7.22
CA ASN A 279 11.04 7.87 7.49
C ASN A 279 12.11 8.14 8.56
N LYS A 280 13.31 7.57 8.35
CA LYS A 280 14.41 7.62 9.30
C LYS A 280 15.73 7.85 8.57
N LEU A 281 16.60 8.68 9.12
CA LEU A 281 17.97 8.81 8.64
C LEU A 281 18.87 7.78 9.33
N GLY A 282 19.89 7.33 8.60
CA GLY A 282 20.98 6.53 9.13
C GLY A 282 21.78 7.30 10.17
N LYS A 283 22.88 6.72 10.63
CA LYS A 283 23.79 7.46 11.51
C LYS A 283 24.34 8.64 10.72
N CYS A 284 24.19 9.84 11.27
CA CYS A 284 24.82 11.03 10.72
C CYS A 284 26.34 10.83 10.76
N ASP A 285 27.02 11.10 9.65
CA ASP A 285 28.45 10.88 9.54
C ASP A 285 29.22 11.81 10.49
N ASP A 286 30.38 11.35 10.96
CA ASP A 286 31.36 12.16 11.67
C ASP A 286 32.50 12.68 10.77
N SER A 287 32.43 12.40 9.46
CA SER A 287 33.46 12.76 8.47
C SER A 287 33.31 14.16 7.83
N TYR A 288 32.25 14.91 8.13
CA TYR A 288 32.02 16.24 7.54
C TYR A 288 32.97 17.32 8.10
N GLU A 289 33.27 18.33 7.29
CA GLU A 289 34.16 19.42 7.68
C GLU A 289 33.60 20.19 8.88
N GLY A 290 34.38 20.31 9.96
CA GLY A 290 33.97 20.97 11.20
C GLY A 290 33.28 20.06 12.22
N TYR A 291 33.15 18.75 11.96
CA TYR A 291 32.58 17.81 12.91
C TYR A 291 33.15 17.97 14.32
N ASN A 292 32.25 18.08 15.30
CA ASN A 292 32.58 18.17 16.70
C ASN A 292 31.98 17.00 17.47
N LYS A 293 32.84 16.09 17.94
CA LYS A 293 32.42 14.92 18.74
C LYS A 293 31.69 15.27 20.04
N GLU A 294 31.95 16.46 20.61
CA GLU A 294 31.27 16.94 21.83
C GLU A 294 29.89 17.55 21.54
N LYS A 295 29.64 17.97 20.29
CA LYS A 295 28.38 18.53 19.82
C LYS A 295 28.06 17.98 18.41
N PRO A 296 27.72 16.69 18.30
CA PRO A 296 27.42 16.08 17.01
C PRO A 296 26.14 16.65 16.42
N ALA A 297 25.97 16.48 15.10
CA ALA A 297 24.73 16.79 14.40
C ALA A 297 23.51 16.13 15.05
N ASP A 298 22.35 16.77 14.93
CA ASP A 298 21.10 16.24 15.46
C ASP A 298 20.79 14.88 14.81
N PRO A 299 20.57 13.81 15.59
CA PRO A 299 20.46 12.45 15.05
C PRO A 299 19.18 12.18 14.25
N LYS A 300 18.20 13.09 14.24
CA LYS A 300 16.96 12.95 13.48
C LYS A 300 17.04 13.68 12.14
N THR A 301 17.74 14.80 12.11
CA THR A 301 17.81 15.71 10.95
C THR A 301 19.16 15.67 10.24
N CYS A 302 20.19 15.14 10.89
CA CYS A 302 21.59 15.23 10.50
C CYS A 302 22.07 16.66 10.24
N TRP A 303 21.43 17.63 10.90
CA TRP A 303 21.83 19.03 10.86
C TRP A 303 22.76 19.37 12.02
N ASP A 304 23.92 19.93 11.70
CA ASP A 304 24.81 20.54 12.66
C ASP A 304 24.50 22.04 12.76
N ASP A 305 23.81 22.43 13.83
CA ASP A 305 23.43 23.83 14.01
C ASP A 305 24.59 24.74 14.44
N VAL A 306 25.72 24.18 14.88
CA VAL A 306 26.91 24.97 15.25
C VAL A 306 27.68 25.38 14.01
N ASN A 307 27.95 24.41 13.14
CA ASN A 307 28.73 24.62 11.93
C ASN A 307 27.86 25.02 10.72
N LYS A 308 26.53 24.93 10.85
CA LYS A 308 25.55 25.19 9.79
C LYS A 308 25.77 24.31 8.56
N VAL A 309 26.05 23.03 8.81
CA VAL A 309 26.30 22.02 7.79
C VAL A 309 25.41 20.80 7.98
N PHE A 310 25.09 20.14 6.87
CA PHE A 310 24.45 18.84 6.88
C PHE A 310 25.53 17.75 6.94
N ALA A 311 25.33 16.74 7.78
CA ALA A 311 26.26 15.63 7.95
C ALA A 311 26.16 14.64 6.78
N ASP A 312 26.79 15.03 5.67
CA ASP A 312 26.88 14.30 4.41
C ASP A 312 28.09 13.34 4.39
N ASN A 313 27.90 12.16 3.80
CA ASN A 313 28.94 11.16 3.57
C ASN A 313 29.93 11.54 2.45
N SER A 314 29.54 12.49 1.59
CA SER A 314 30.29 12.88 0.41
C SER A 314 30.43 14.41 0.35
N PRO A 315 31.19 15.05 1.26
CA PRO A 315 31.26 16.52 1.36
C PRO A 315 31.81 17.23 0.12
N ASN A 316 32.42 16.48 -0.81
CA ASN A 316 32.91 16.98 -2.09
C ASN A 316 31.89 16.82 -3.23
N ASP A 317 30.78 16.11 -3.01
CA ASP A 317 29.66 16.06 -3.95
C ASP A 317 28.81 17.32 -3.74
N PRO A 318 28.53 18.12 -4.80
CA PRO A 318 27.61 19.24 -4.69
C PRO A 318 26.16 18.83 -4.36
N LYS A 319 25.84 17.53 -4.36
CA LYS A 319 24.53 16.98 -3.98
C LYS A 319 24.63 16.27 -2.63
N PRO A 320 23.83 16.69 -1.64
CA PRO A 320 23.80 16.00 -0.36
C PRO A 320 23.41 14.53 -0.50
N GLU A 321 24.28 13.63 -0.02
CA GLU A 321 24.01 12.20 0.04
C GLU A 321 23.53 11.81 1.44
N LEU A 322 22.52 10.92 1.48
CA LEU A 322 22.08 10.38 2.75
C LEU A 322 23.00 9.24 3.17
N THR A 323 23.21 9.10 4.47
CA THR A 323 24.05 8.04 5.00
C THR A 323 23.43 6.66 4.76
N ALA A 324 24.24 5.60 4.80
CA ALA A 324 23.74 4.23 4.70
C ALA A 324 22.63 3.97 5.74
N ASP A 325 21.66 3.12 5.39
CA ASP A 325 20.46 2.84 6.20
C ASP A 325 19.54 4.06 6.43
N SER A 326 19.63 5.08 5.58
CA SER A 326 18.63 6.15 5.50
C SER A 326 17.45 5.76 4.61
N TYR A 327 16.23 6.01 5.10
CA TYR A 327 14.96 5.77 4.43
C TYR A 327 14.12 7.04 4.54
N ALA A 328 14.26 7.93 3.56
CA ALA A 328 13.55 9.20 3.50
C ALA A 328 13.41 9.62 2.04
N TYR A 329 12.33 10.32 1.73
CA TYR A 329 12.23 11.00 0.45
C TYR A 329 13.09 12.26 0.45
N VAL A 330 13.76 12.50 -0.68
CA VAL A 330 14.67 13.64 -0.88
C VAL A 330 14.18 14.45 -2.06
N TYR A 331 13.84 15.72 -1.83
CA TYR A 331 13.65 16.69 -2.88
C TYR A 331 14.87 17.61 -2.95
N VAL A 332 15.41 17.80 -4.14
CA VAL A 332 16.48 18.76 -4.45
C VAL A 332 16.19 19.46 -5.77
N THR A 333 16.55 20.72 -5.89
CA THR A 333 16.42 21.50 -7.13
C THR A 333 17.66 22.34 -7.40
N ASP A 334 17.86 22.76 -8.65
CA ASP A 334 18.81 23.82 -8.94
C ASP A 334 18.29 25.21 -8.46
N PRO A 335 19.17 26.21 -8.30
CA PRO A 335 18.79 27.54 -7.81
C PRO A 335 17.75 28.26 -8.66
N GLU A 336 17.65 27.91 -9.94
CA GLU A 336 16.68 28.48 -10.89
C GLU A 336 15.36 27.70 -10.95
N GLY A 337 15.24 26.55 -10.28
CA GLY A 337 14.07 25.68 -10.33
C GLY A 337 13.86 25.00 -11.68
N LEU A 338 14.88 24.88 -12.53
CA LEU A 338 14.76 24.32 -13.88
C LEU A 338 14.88 22.80 -13.90
N ARG A 339 15.63 22.23 -12.96
CA ARG A 339 15.84 20.79 -12.78
C ARG A 339 15.63 20.42 -11.32
N PHE A 340 15.04 19.26 -11.10
CA PHE A 340 14.84 18.69 -9.78
C PHE A 340 15.27 17.23 -9.73
N GLY A 341 15.48 16.74 -8.52
CA GLY A 341 15.56 15.33 -8.19
C GLY A 341 14.58 15.02 -7.06
N ILE A 342 13.80 13.96 -7.25
CA ILE A 342 13.01 13.32 -6.19
C ILE A 342 13.41 11.85 -6.13
N ARG A 343 13.72 11.36 -4.94
CA ARG A 343 14.10 9.96 -4.72
C ARG A 343 13.66 9.47 -3.35
#